data_AF-A0A7Y9IYF9-F1
#
_entry.id   AF-A0A7Y9IYF9-F1
#
_cell.length_a   1.000
_cell.length_b   1.000
_cell.length_c   1.000
_cell.angle_alpha   90.00
_cell.angle_beta   90.00
_cell.angle_gamma   90.00
#
_symmetry.space_group_name_H-M   'P 1'
#
loop_
_entity.id
_entity.type
_entity.pdbx_description
1 polymer ?
#
loop_
_entity_poly.entity_id
_entity_poly.type
_entity_poly.pdbx_seq_one_letter_code
_entity_poly.pdbx_strand_id
1 'polypeptide(L)' 'MEQGSDAALIKRAIKAYLRSGSPDQPGKDSLIREADGQRYVLVRNKAGLMAVYLVMGTTSVQRVREWPESLDIT' A
#
# COMPACT_ATOMS: atom_id res chain seq x y z
N MET A 1 -4.35 -8.93 -19.05
CA MET A 1 -5.12 -7.83 -18.41
C MET A 1 -5.14 -8.09 -16.90
N GLU A 2 -4.19 -7.54 -16.14
CA GLU A 2 -4.13 -7.70 -14.66
C GLU A 2 -4.50 -6.42 -13.89
N GLN A 3 -4.93 -5.35 -14.56
CA GLN A 3 -5.23 -4.08 -13.89
C GLN A 3 -6.42 -4.14 -12.90
N GLY A 4 -7.25 -5.19 -12.96
CA GLY A 4 -8.36 -5.40 -12.03
C GLY A 4 -7.94 -5.81 -10.61
N SER A 5 -6.75 -6.40 -10.43
CA SER A 5 -6.27 -6.84 -9.11
C SER A 5 -5.65 -5.68 -8.31
N ASP A 6 -4.89 -4.81 -8.98
CA ASP A 6 -4.12 -3.75 -8.33
C ASP A 6 -5.01 -2.68 -7.68
N ALA A 7 -6.03 -2.20 -8.39
CA ALA A 7 -6.98 -1.26 -7.82
C ALA A 7 -7.75 -1.86 -6.62
N ALA A 8 -8.01 -3.17 -6.65
CA ALA A 8 -8.66 -3.86 -5.53
C ALA A 8 -7.72 -4.00 -4.32
N LEU A 9 -6.44 -4.27 -4.54
CA LEU A 9 -5.42 -4.30 -3.48
C LEU A 9 -5.22 -2.92 -2.85
N ILE A 10 -5.15 -1.86 -3.66
CA ILE A 10 -5.06 -0.47 -3.17
C ILE A 10 -6.28 -0.13 -2.30
N LYS A 11 -7.50 -0.41 -2.75
CA LYS A 11 -8.73 -0.21 -1.97
C LYS A 11 -8.70 -0.97 -0.65
N ARG A 12 -8.18 -2.20 -0.64
CA ARG A 12 -8.04 -3.00 0.59
C ARG A 12 -7.03 -2.42 1.56
N ALA A 13 -5.87 -1.98 1.08
CA ALA A 13 -4.86 -1.32 1.91
C ALA A 13 -5.39 -0.02 2.52
N ILE A 14 -6.07 0.81 1.72
CA ILE A 14 -6.75 2.03 2.20
C ILE A 14 -7.78 1.69 3.27
N LYS A 15 -8.63 0.69 3.05
CA LYS A 15 -9.63 0.26 4.04
C LYS A 15 -8.97 -0.26 5.33
N ALA A 16 -7.88 -1.01 5.22
CA ALA A 16 -7.13 -1.50 6.37
C ALA A 16 -6.46 -0.35 7.15
N TYR A 17 -5.93 0.65 6.44
CA TYR A 17 -5.37 1.86 7.03
C TYR A 17 -6.41 2.64 7.81
N LEU A 18 -7.57 2.93 7.19
CA LEU A 18 -8.68 3.63 7.85
C LEU A 18 -9.20 2.88 9.08
N ARG A 19 -9.26 1.53 9.02
CA ARG A 19 -9.66 0.70 10.16
C ARG A 19 -8.69 0.79 11.35
N SER A 20 -7.43 1.15 11.11
CA SER A 20 -6.45 1.31 12.19
C SER A 20 -6.63 2.59 13.01
N GLY A 21 -7.58 3.47 12.62
CA GLY A 21 -7.90 4.68 13.37
C GLY A 21 -6.93 5.84 13.14
N SER A 22 -6.10 5.78 12.08
CA SER A 22 -5.22 6.90 11.74
C SER A 22 -6.02 8.14 11.32
N PRO A 23 -5.64 9.33 11.79
CA PRO A 23 -6.40 10.57 11.56
C PRO A 23 -6.26 11.10 10.13
N ASP A 24 -5.18 10.75 9.44
CA ASP A 24 -4.85 11.27 8.12
C ASP A 24 -5.66 10.58 7.02
N GLN A 25 -6.12 11.35 6.04
CA GLN A 25 -6.86 10.77 4.91
C GLN A 25 -5.92 10.26 3.82
N PRO A 26 -6.06 9.00 3.39
CA PRO A 26 -5.33 8.47 2.24
C PRO A 26 -5.79 9.15 0.95
N GLY A 27 -4.83 9.49 0.10
CA GLY A 27 -5.07 10.09 -1.21
C GLY A 27 -5.21 9.06 -2.32
N LYS A 28 -5.66 9.56 -3.47
CA LYS A 28 -5.75 8.79 -4.72
C LYS A 28 -4.38 8.39 -5.30
N ASP A 29 -3.30 8.99 -4.79
CA ASP A 29 -1.93 8.76 -5.25
C ASP A 29 -1.29 7.50 -4.62
N SER A 30 -2.11 6.68 -3.95
CA SER A 30 -1.70 5.36 -3.47
C SER A 30 -1.45 4.42 -4.65
N LEU A 31 -0.37 3.64 -4.59
CA LEU A 31 0.12 2.85 -5.74
C LEU A 31 0.71 1.51 -5.30
N ILE A 32 0.92 0.62 -6.26
CA ILE A 32 1.65 -0.64 -6.05
C ILE A 32 3.07 -0.50 -6.55
N ARG A 33 4.03 -1.01 -5.77
CA ARG A 33 5.45 -1.05 -6.14
C ARG A 33 6.00 -2.44 -5.85
N GLU A 34 6.89 -2.91 -6.71
CA GLU A 34 7.64 -4.14 -6.51
C GLU A 34 9.04 -3.82 -6.00
N ALA A 35 9.47 -4.54 -4.96
CA ALA A 35 10.79 -4.46 -4.36
C ALA A 35 11.16 -5.84 -3.81
N ASP A 36 12.41 -6.27 -3.96
CA ASP A 36 12.91 -7.58 -3.48
C ASP A 36 12.03 -8.78 -3.88
N GLY A 37 11.45 -8.74 -5.09
CA GLY A 37 10.55 -9.78 -5.60
C GLY A 37 9.18 -9.83 -4.90
N GLN A 38 8.85 -8.83 -4.11
CA GLN A 38 7.60 -8.70 -3.37
C GLN A 38 6.81 -7.48 -3.84
N ARG A 39 5.49 -7.61 -3.85
CA ARG A 39 4.56 -6.51 -4.19
C ARG A 39 4.13 -5.80 -2.93
N TYR A 40 4.19 -4.47 -2.95
CA TYR A 40 3.76 -3.61 -1.86
C TYR A 40 2.74 -2.59 -2.34
N VAL A 41 1.76 -2.29 -1.50
CA VAL A 41 0.86 -1.15 -1.67
C VAL A 41 1.36 -0.01 -0.79
N LEU A 42 1.67 1.11 -1.42
CA LEU A 42 2.06 2.36 -0.77
C LEU A 42 0.80 3.21 -0.61
N VAL A 43 0.36 3.39 0.63
CA VAL A 43 -0.75 4.29 0.98
C VAL A 43 -0.15 5.69 1.17
N ARG A 44 -0.49 6.61 0.26
CA ARG A 44 0.05 7.97 0.23
C ARG A 44 -1.07 9.01 0.20
N ASN A 45 -0.76 10.22 0.63
CA ASN A 45 -1.57 11.41 0.39
C ASN A 45 -0.67 12.58 -0.06
N LYS A 46 -1.24 13.78 -0.16
CA LYS A 46 -0.50 14.99 -0.55
C LYS A 46 0.66 15.34 0.39
N ALA A 47 0.61 14.90 1.65
CA ALA A 47 1.66 15.15 2.63
C ALA A 47 2.79 14.09 2.57
N GLY A 48 2.56 12.96 1.89
CA GLY A 48 3.58 11.95 1.66
C GLY A 48 3.10 10.51 1.90
N LEU A 49 4.06 9.62 2.17
CA LEU A 49 3.81 8.21 2.44
C LEU A 49 3.33 8.01 3.88
N MET A 50 2.21 7.29 4.03
CA MET A 50 1.52 7.11 5.31
C MET A 50 1.67 5.70 5.85
N ALA A 51 1.61 4.71 4.96
CA ALA A 51 1.78 3.30 5.31
C ALA A 51 2.18 2.47 4.09
N VAL A 52 2.85 1.36 4.36
CA VAL A 52 3.21 0.35 3.36
C VAL A 52 2.55 -0.97 3.76
N TYR A 53 2.00 -1.67 2.78
CA TYR A 53 1.39 -2.98 2.96
C TYR A 53 2.01 -3.99 1.99
N LEU A 54 2.49 -5.12 2.51
CA LEU A 54 2.91 -6.26 1.70
C LEU A 54 1.67 -6.96 1.12
N VAL A 55 1.71 -7.28 -0.18
CA VAL A 55 0.68 -8.06 -0.86
C VAL A 55 0.95 -9.55 -0.61
N MET A 56 0.03 -10.20 0.10
CA MET A 56 0.09 -11.61 0.43
C MET A 56 -0.84 -12.37 -0.54
N GLY A 57 -0.30 -12.81 -1.68
CA GLY A 57 -1.08 -13.45 -2.74
C GLY A 57 -1.97 -12.47 -3.52
N THR A 58 -3.13 -12.91 -3.98
CA THR A 58 -3.96 -12.12 -4.93
C THR A 58 -4.93 -11.14 -4.27
N THR A 59 -5.22 -11.28 -2.98
CA THR A 59 -6.32 -10.54 -2.32
C THR A 59 -5.99 -9.98 -0.95
N SER A 60 -4.93 -10.47 -0.29
CA SER A 60 -4.60 -10.09 1.08
C SER A 60 -3.49 -9.06 1.11
N VAL A 61 -3.56 -8.15 2.08
CA VAL A 61 -2.54 -7.13 2.33
C VAL A 61 -2.21 -7.10 3.82
N GLN A 62 -0.93 -6.98 4.15
CA GLN A 62 -0.44 -6.94 5.52
C GLN A 62 0.39 -5.68 5.75
N ARG A 63 0.07 -4.89 6.78
CA ARG A 63 0.84 -3.69 7.11
C ARG A 63 2.25 -4.10 7.56
N VAL A 64 3.26 -3.55 6.92
CA VAL A 64 4.64 -3.73 7.36
C VAL A 64 4.99 -2.66 8.39
N ARG A 65 5.74 -3.05 9.42
CA ARG A 65 6.22 -2.13 10.47
C ARG A 65 7.52 -1.45 10.06
N GLU A 66 8.36 -2.17 9.36
CA GLU A 66 9.63 -1.71 8.79
C GLU A 66 9.54 -1.84 7.27
N TRP A 67 10.02 -0.83 6.56
CA TRP A 67 9.94 -0.78 5.10
C TRP A 67 11.24 -1.33 4.50
N PRO A 68 11.18 -2.06 3.38
CA PRO A 68 12.40 -2.48 2.69
C PRO A 68 13.22 -1.26 2.28
N GLU A 69 14.54 -1.27 2.49
CA GLU A 69 15.43 -0.19 2.03
C GLU A 69 15.43 -0.04 0.51
N SER A 70 15.18 -1.16 -0.19
CA SER A 70 15.00 -1.24 -1.64
C SER A 70 13.70 -0.58 -2.14
N LEU A 71 12.74 -0.35 -1.23
CA LEU A 71 11.51 0.34 -1.55
C LEU A 71 11.84 1.82 -1.67
N ASP A 72 12.08 2.26 -2.91
CA ASP A 72 12.27 3.68 -3.18
C ASP A 72 10.94 4.42 -2.91
N ILE A 73 10.91 5.04 -1.72
CA ILE A 73 9.80 5.77 -1.12
C ILE A 73 9.89 7.29 -1.36
N THR A 74 10.83 7.73 -2.19
CA THR A 74 11.11 9.14 -2.48
C THR A 74 9.95 9.81 -3.23
#